data_AF-A0A8C6VVQ6-F1
#
_entry.id   AF-A0A8C6VVQ6-F1
#
_cell.length_a   1.000
_cell.length_b   1.000
_cell.length_c   1.000
_cell.angle_alpha   90.00
_cell.angle_beta   90.00
_cell.angle_gamma   90.00
#
_symmetry.space_group_name_H-M   'P 1'
#
loop_
_entity.id
_entity.type
_entity.pdbx_description
1 polymer ?
#
loop_
_entity_poly.entity_id
_entity_poly.type
_entity_poly.pdbx_seq_one_letter_code
_entity_poly.pdbx_strand_id
1 'polypeptide(L)'
;MQHPSPTPPTAQVSSATLVSHASPTTFTTVNGTVPTDHPSLSTVTEEDVLRVFRKQNPRKSPGPDSVSPATLRHCAEELSPIFTHIFNISLESCHVPACFKLSIIVPVPKKPRITGLNDYRPVALTSVIMKSFERLVLPHLKSFTSPLLDPLQFAYRANRSVDDAINLALHFILQHLDSPGTYARILFVDFSSVFNTILPALLQDKLSMLNVPNSTCRWITDFLTDRRQCVRLGKNVSTTQTFSTGSPQGCVLSPLLFSLYTNCCTSSHDSVKLIKFADDTTLIGLISDGDESAYRREVERLVYWCSSNNLELNAQKTVEMIVDFRKVTAPSLPLVLTDTPVTTVDSFRFLGTTITHDLRWEPSISSLIKKAQQRMYFLRQLKKAKLPVQMMVQFYTAIIESILTSSITVWYTGATVRDKHRLQHIMRSAEKVIGCSLPSLQDLYVSRTRGRAGRLAADPSHPGHRLFEPLPSGRRLRSIRTRTSCHKNSFFPSAVRLVNSL
;
A
#
# COMPACT_ATOMS: atom_id res chain seq x y z
N MET A 1 37.83 4.39 -68.21
CA MET A 1 39.10 3.88 -67.66
C MET A 1 38.97 3.90 -66.14
N GLN A 2 38.45 2.84 -65.53
CA GLN A 2 39.14 1.62 -65.03
C GLN A 2 39.58 1.74 -63.55
N HIS A 3 38.83 1.02 -62.69
CA HIS A 3 39.21 0.33 -61.45
C HIS A 3 39.55 1.13 -60.15
N PRO A 4 39.49 0.50 -58.95
CA PRO A 4 38.36 -0.22 -58.33
C PRO A 4 38.21 0.01 -56.80
N SER A 5 37.11 -0.48 -56.22
CA SER A 5 36.85 -0.59 -54.78
C SER A 5 37.66 -1.71 -54.10
N PRO A 6 38.09 -1.56 -52.82
CA PRO A 6 38.73 -2.64 -52.07
C PRO A 6 37.76 -3.40 -51.14
N THR A 7 37.77 -4.72 -51.27
CA THR A 7 37.28 -5.73 -50.31
C THR A 7 38.24 -5.88 -49.12
N PRO A 8 37.75 -6.08 -47.88
CA PRO A 8 38.58 -6.51 -46.75
C PRO A 8 38.62 -8.05 -46.58
N PRO A 9 39.65 -8.60 -45.90
CA PRO A 9 40.01 -10.01 -45.97
C PRO A 9 39.30 -10.89 -44.93
N THR A 10 39.13 -12.15 -45.31
CA THR A 10 38.69 -13.31 -44.53
C THR A 10 39.80 -13.78 -43.58
N ALA A 11 39.49 -14.01 -42.31
CA ALA A 11 40.33 -14.78 -41.39
C ALA A 11 39.48 -15.78 -40.58
N GLN A 12 40.04 -16.98 -40.43
CA GLN A 12 39.43 -18.23 -40.04
C GLN A 12 38.97 -18.27 -38.57
N VAL A 13 37.82 -18.89 -38.32
CA VAL A 13 37.36 -19.26 -36.96
C VAL A 13 37.70 -20.73 -36.74
N SER A 14 38.62 -20.98 -35.80
CA SER A 14 38.95 -22.30 -35.27
C SER A 14 38.00 -22.69 -34.14
N SER A 15 37.41 -23.87 -34.27
CA SER A 15 36.54 -24.55 -33.31
C SER A 15 37.29 -24.95 -32.03
N ALA A 16 36.74 -24.61 -30.86
CA ALA A 16 37.09 -25.28 -29.60
C ALA A 16 35.90 -25.34 -28.64
N THR A 17 35.67 -26.55 -28.17
CA THR A 17 34.55 -27.14 -27.43
C THR A 17 34.31 -26.52 -26.05
N LEU A 18 33.06 -26.19 -25.72
CA LEU A 18 32.60 -25.87 -24.36
C LEU A 18 31.90 -27.09 -23.75
N VAL A 19 32.50 -27.61 -22.68
CA VAL A 19 32.00 -28.74 -21.88
C VAL A 19 30.92 -28.26 -20.92
N SER A 20 29.71 -28.81 -21.04
CA SER A 20 28.61 -28.61 -20.10
C SER A 20 28.63 -29.69 -19.01
N HIS A 21 28.89 -29.31 -17.76
CA HIS A 21 28.63 -30.18 -16.61
C HIS A 21 27.16 -30.08 -16.19
N ALA A 22 26.38 -31.11 -16.53
CA ALA A 22 25.05 -31.36 -15.96
C ALA A 22 25.16 -32.54 -14.99
N SER A 23 24.75 -32.34 -13.74
CA SER A 23 24.56 -33.41 -12.75
C SER A 23 23.10 -33.89 -12.80
N PRO A 24 22.84 -35.22 -12.81
CA PRO A 24 21.48 -35.74 -12.92
C PRO A 24 20.85 -35.94 -11.53
N THR A 25 19.64 -35.41 -11.33
CA THR A 25 18.78 -35.81 -10.22
C THR A 25 17.59 -36.58 -10.78
N THR A 26 17.59 -37.87 -10.52
CA THR A 26 16.60 -38.86 -10.96
C THR A 26 15.24 -38.57 -10.32
N PHE A 27 14.22 -38.25 -11.13
CA PHE A 27 12.82 -38.23 -10.69
C PHE A 27 12.15 -39.54 -11.15
N THR A 28 11.80 -40.38 -10.18
CA THR A 28 10.99 -41.58 -10.37
C THR A 28 9.56 -41.18 -10.74
N THR A 29 9.12 -41.53 -11.93
CA THR A 29 7.75 -41.31 -12.42
C THR A 29 6.79 -42.23 -11.68
N VAL A 30 5.99 -41.69 -10.77
CA VAL A 30 4.78 -42.36 -10.27
C VAL A 30 3.60 -41.81 -11.06
N ASN A 31 3.11 -42.62 -12.00
CA ASN A 31 1.86 -42.39 -12.70
C ASN A 31 0.69 -42.53 -11.71
N GLY A 32 0.25 -41.40 -11.17
CA GLY A 32 -1.03 -41.27 -10.47
C GLY A 32 -1.81 -40.13 -11.11
N THR A 33 -2.93 -40.46 -11.75
CA THR A 33 -3.93 -39.47 -12.20
C THR A 33 -4.45 -38.72 -10.98
N VAL A 34 -3.96 -37.49 -10.77
CA VAL A 34 -4.49 -36.57 -9.77
C VAL A 34 -5.72 -35.90 -10.37
N PRO A 35 -6.90 -35.94 -9.71
CA PRO A 35 -8.04 -35.14 -10.14
C PRO A 35 -7.68 -33.66 -10.01
N THR A 36 -7.63 -32.94 -11.13
CA THR A 36 -7.45 -31.49 -11.17
C THR A 36 -8.76 -30.78 -10.84
N ASP A 37 -9.26 -30.92 -9.62
CA ASP A 37 -10.27 -30.01 -9.08
C ASP A 37 -9.55 -28.87 -8.35
N HIS A 38 -8.96 -27.97 -9.13
CA HIS A 38 -8.70 -26.63 -8.61
C HIS A 38 -10.05 -25.96 -8.42
N PRO A 39 -10.41 -25.50 -7.21
CA PRO A 39 -11.72 -24.91 -6.99
C PRO A 39 -11.87 -23.72 -7.92
N SER A 40 -12.78 -23.85 -8.89
CA SER A 40 -13.26 -22.75 -9.70
C SER A 40 -13.75 -21.63 -8.78
N LEU A 41 -13.93 -20.42 -9.31
CA LEU A 41 -14.63 -19.40 -8.55
C LEU A 41 -15.95 -19.99 -8.04
N SER A 42 -16.07 -20.12 -6.72
CA SER A 42 -17.23 -20.74 -6.10
C SER A 42 -18.48 -19.99 -6.49
N THR A 43 -19.52 -20.73 -6.82
CA THR A 43 -20.86 -20.24 -7.14
C THR A 43 -21.31 -19.27 -6.06
N VAL A 44 -21.78 -18.10 -6.47
CA VAL A 44 -22.34 -17.10 -5.55
C VAL A 44 -23.71 -17.58 -5.08
N THR A 45 -23.96 -17.49 -3.77
CA THR A 45 -25.26 -17.84 -3.18
C THR A 45 -26.21 -16.65 -3.13
N GLU A 46 -27.50 -16.94 -3.12
CA GLU A 46 -28.54 -15.91 -2.98
C GLU A 46 -28.41 -15.12 -1.68
N GLU A 47 -28.08 -15.80 -0.59
CA GLU A 47 -27.86 -15.19 0.71
C GLU A 47 -26.67 -14.21 0.69
N ASP A 48 -25.60 -14.51 -0.06
CA ASP A 48 -24.49 -13.58 -0.23
C ASP A 48 -24.90 -12.33 -1.02
N VAL A 49 -25.67 -12.49 -2.10
CA VAL A 49 -26.21 -11.35 -2.88
C VAL A 49 -27.14 -10.49 -2.02
N LEU A 50 -28.07 -11.12 -1.30
CA LEU A 50 -29.01 -10.47 -0.40
C LEU A 50 -28.29 -9.66 0.68
N ARG A 51 -27.26 -10.24 1.28
CA ARG A 51 -26.41 -9.57 2.27
C ARG A 51 -25.70 -8.35 1.69
N VAL A 52 -25.20 -8.43 0.45
CA VAL A 52 -24.52 -7.31 -0.22
C VAL A 52 -25.51 -6.21 -0.60
N PHE A 53 -26.72 -6.56 -1.03
CA PHE A 53 -27.77 -5.62 -1.40
C PHE A 53 -28.35 -4.88 -0.18
N ARG A 54 -28.66 -5.59 0.91
CA ARG A 54 -29.12 -4.96 2.17
C ARG A 54 -28.10 -3.99 2.78
N LYS A 55 -26.80 -4.22 2.55
CA LYS A 55 -25.70 -3.36 3.03
C LYS A 55 -25.42 -2.11 2.18
N GLN A 56 -26.14 -1.89 1.08
CA GLN A 56 -25.93 -0.70 0.26
C GLN A 56 -26.23 0.58 1.05
N ASN A 57 -25.47 1.64 0.77
CA ASN A 57 -25.70 2.97 1.33
C ASN A 57 -26.65 3.74 0.39
N PRO A 58 -27.93 3.99 0.78
CA PRO A 58 -28.93 4.60 -0.10
C PRO A 58 -28.58 6.01 -0.58
N ARG A 59 -27.67 6.69 0.11
CA ARG A 59 -27.27 8.08 -0.20
C ARG A 59 -26.18 8.18 -1.28
N LYS A 60 -25.64 7.05 -1.75
CA LYS A 60 -24.63 7.07 -2.82
C LYS A 60 -25.28 7.26 -4.19
N SER A 61 -24.55 7.88 -5.11
CA SER A 61 -25.01 8.11 -6.48
C SER A 61 -25.09 6.81 -7.29
N PRO A 62 -26.05 6.68 -8.21
CA PRO A 62 -26.15 5.56 -9.14
C PRO A 62 -25.01 5.57 -10.17
N GLY A 63 -24.82 4.43 -10.84
CA GLY A 63 -23.93 4.31 -11.99
C GLY A 63 -24.58 4.80 -13.30
N PRO A 64 -23.95 4.53 -14.45
CA PRO A 64 -24.49 4.86 -15.78
C PRO A 64 -25.78 4.09 -16.12
N ASP A 65 -26.03 2.98 -15.45
CA ASP A 65 -27.25 2.16 -15.53
C ASP A 65 -28.46 2.79 -14.80
N SER A 66 -28.26 3.91 -14.10
CA SER A 66 -29.27 4.61 -13.29
C SER A 66 -29.88 3.78 -12.15
N VAL A 67 -29.32 2.60 -11.85
CA VAL A 67 -29.78 1.77 -10.73
C VAL A 67 -29.25 2.34 -9.43
N SER A 68 -30.16 2.79 -8.57
CA SER A 68 -29.78 3.42 -7.30
C SER A 68 -29.42 2.37 -6.23
N PRO A 69 -28.48 2.68 -5.32
CA PRO A 69 -28.22 1.83 -4.15
C PRO A 69 -29.45 1.67 -3.25
N ALA A 70 -30.36 2.65 -3.25
CA ALA A 70 -31.61 2.57 -2.52
C ALA A 70 -32.52 1.49 -3.10
N THR A 71 -32.62 1.38 -4.43
CA THR A 71 -33.40 0.34 -5.12
C THR A 71 -32.91 -1.04 -4.74
N LEU A 72 -31.59 -1.29 -4.85
CA LEU A 72 -31.01 -2.59 -4.47
C LEU A 72 -31.26 -2.94 -3.01
N ARG A 73 -31.28 -1.95 -2.10
CA ARG A 73 -31.50 -2.20 -0.67
C ARG A 73 -32.97 -2.49 -0.34
N HIS A 74 -33.91 -1.72 -0.88
CA HIS A 74 -35.33 -1.86 -0.56
C HIS A 74 -35.96 -3.08 -1.23
N CYS A 75 -35.54 -3.38 -2.46
CA CYS A 75 -36.02 -4.54 -3.22
C CYS A 75 -35.02 -5.70 -3.15
N ALA A 76 -34.30 -5.84 -2.04
CA ALA A 76 -33.20 -6.79 -1.95
C ALA A 76 -33.69 -8.24 -2.05
N GLU A 77 -34.84 -8.56 -1.48
CA GLU A 77 -35.39 -9.92 -1.45
C GLU A 77 -35.83 -10.37 -2.85
N GLU A 78 -36.46 -9.47 -3.61
CA GLU A 78 -36.96 -9.75 -4.95
C GLU A 78 -35.82 -9.79 -5.98
N LEU A 79 -34.81 -8.94 -5.82
CA LEU A 79 -33.71 -8.83 -6.77
C LEU A 79 -32.60 -9.86 -6.56
N SER A 80 -32.41 -10.37 -5.34
CA SER A 80 -31.30 -11.28 -5.04
C SER A 80 -31.33 -12.59 -5.84
N PRO A 81 -32.46 -13.31 -5.97
CA PRO A 81 -32.52 -14.53 -6.78
C PRO A 81 -32.10 -14.27 -8.24
N ILE A 82 -32.61 -13.17 -8.81
CA ILE A 82 -32.38 -12.78 -10.21
C ILE A 82 -30.88 -12.47 -10.43
N PHE A 83 -30.30 -11.62 -9.59
CA PHE A 83 -28.88 -11.26 -9.74
C PHE A 83 -27.94 -12.41 -9.38
N THR A 84 -28.34 -13.33 -8.50
CA THR A 84 -27.57 -14.55 -8.24
C THR A 84 -27.43 -15.38 -9.51
N HIS A 85 -28.54 -15.59 -10.24
CA HIS A 85 -28.51 -16.30 -11.51
C HIS A 85 -27.62 -15.58 -12.55
N ILE A 86 -27.77 -14.26 -12.70
CA ILE A 86 -26.96 -13.45 -13.62
C ILE A 86 -25.47 -13.52 -13.27
N PHE A 87 -25.12 -13.40 -11.98
CA PHE A 87 -23.74 -13.45 -11.54
C PHE A 87 -23.13 -14.82 -11.80
N ASN A 88 -23.84 -15.91 -11.50
CA ASN A 88 -23.32 -17.26 -11.74
C ASN A 88 -23.11 -17.54 -13.23
N ILE A 89 -24.05 -17.14 -14.11
CA ILE A 89 -23.84 -17.21 -15.57
C ILE A 89 -22.58 -16.44 -15.98
N SER A 90 -22.37 -15.23 -15.45
CA SER A 90 -21.19 -14.43 -15.75
C SER A 90 -19.89 -15.12 -15.32
N LEU A 91 -19.89 -15.75 -14.14
CA LEU A 91 -18.71 -16.47 -13.63
C LEU A 91 -18.42 -17.74 -14.44
N GLU A 92 -19.45 -18.52 -14.76
CA GLU A 92 -19.35 -19.76 -15.55
C GLU A 92 -18.86 -19.47 -16.98
N SER A 93 -19.43 -18.45 -17.62
CA SER A 93 -19.04 -18.03 -18.97
C SER A 93 -17.75 -17.22 -19.02
N CYS A 94 -17.19 -16.85 -17.86
CA CYS A 94 -16.04 -15.95 -17.73
C CYS A 94 -16.23 -14.58 -18.42
N HIS A 95 -17.47 -14.11 -18.53
CA HIS A 95 -17.83 -12.90 -19.28
C HIS A 95 -18.64 -11.92 -18.42
N VAL A 96 -18.23 -10.66 -18.35
CA VAL A 96 -18.92 -9.60 -17.61
C VAL A 96 -19.91 -8.87 -18.52
N PRO A 97 -21.19 -8.76 -18.13
CA PRO A 97 -22.18 -8.03 -18.91
C PRO A 97 -21.71 -6.63 -19.31
N ALA A 98 -21.85 -6.29 -20.61
CA ALA A 98 -21.36 -5.01 -21.14
C ALA A 98 -21.91 -3.78 -20.41
N CYS A 99 -23.16 -3.84 -19.92
CA CYS A 99 -23.77 -2.76 -19.14
C CYS A 99 -23.06 -2.51 -17.80
N PHE A 100 -22.42 -3.53 -17.22
CA PHE A 100 -21.66 -3.43 -15.98
C PHE A 100 -20.27 -2.83 -16.19
N LYS A 101 -19.74 -2.89 -17.42
CA LYS A 101 -18.45 -2.33 -17.84
C LYS A 101 -18.52 -0.84 -18.23
N LEU A 102 -19.70 -0.23 -18.13
CA LEU A 102 -19.91 1.21 -18.38
C LEU A 102 -19.48 2.04 -17.16
N SER A 103 -18.78 3.15 -17.41
CA SER A 103 -18.42 4.11 -16.37
C SER A 103 -18.51 5.57 -16.81
N ILE A 104 -18.82 6.46 -15.86
CA ILE A 104 -18.74 7.91 -16.06
C ILE A 104 -17.59 8.45 -15.21
N ILE A 105 -16.58 9.02 -15.84
CA ILE A 105 -15.46 9.68 -15.17
C ILE A 105 -15.91 11.08 -14.73
N VAL A 106 -15.84 11.32 -13.42
CA VAL A 106 -16.12 12.62 -12.80
C VAL A 106 -14.80 13.22 -12.29
N PRO A 107 -14.29 14.29 -12.92
CA PRO A 107 -13.09 14.98 -12.46
C PRO A 107 -13.32 15.67 -11.11
N VAL A 108 -12.60 15.25 -10.06
CA VAL A 108 -12.68 15.84 -8.72
C VAL A 108 -11.43 16.67 -8.42
N PRO A 109 -11.55 17.96 -8.06
CA PRO A 109 -10.41 18.79 -7.65
C PRO A 109 -9.55 18.16 -6.54
N LYS A 110 -8.23 18.03 -6.77
CA LYS A 110 -7.23 17.65 -5.73
C LYS A 110 -6.92 18.81 -4.79
N LYS A 111 -7.03 20.05 -5.30
CA LYS A 111 -6.68 21.28 -4.60
C LYS A 111 -7.67 22.40 -4.94
N PRO A 112 -7.82 23.43 -4.10
CA PRO A 112 -8.82 24.49 -4.32
C PRO A 112 -8.59 25.29 -5.62
N ARG A 113 -7.34 25.62 -5.93
CA ARG A 113 -6.97 26.37 -7.14
C ARG A 113 -6.44 25.42 -8.20
N ILE A 114 -7.21 25.22 -9.27
CA ILE A 114 -6.82 24.37 -10.40
C ILE A 114 -5.91 25.15 -11.35
N THR A 115 -4.78 24.55 -11.71
CA THR A 115 -3.77 25.09 -12.64
C THR A 115 -3.59 24.24 -13.89
N GLY A 116 -4.04 22.98 -13.88
CA GLY A 116 -4.03 22.11 -15.05
C GLY A 116 -4.80 20.81 -14.81
N LEU A 117 -4.86 19.95 -15.83
CA LEU A 117 -5.63 18.70 -15.79
C LEU A 117 -5.16 17.73 -14.69
N ASN A 118 -3.86 17.73 -14.39
CA ASN A 118 -3.25 16.90 -13.34
C ASN A 118 -3.75 17.23 -11.92
N ASP A 119 -4.39 18.38 -11.74
CA ASP A 119 -5.01 18.78 -10.48
C ASP A 119 -6.38 18.13 -10.25
N TYR A 120 -6.90 17.36 -11.20
CA TYR A 120 -8.11 16.54 -11.03
C TYR A 120 -7.77 15.09 -10.70
N ARG A 121 -8.64 14.44 -9.92
CA ARG A 121 -8.72 12.97 -9.82
C ARG A 121 -9.86 12.49 -10.72
N PRO A 122 -9.59 11.60 -11.68
CA PRO A 122 -10.65 11.03 -12.51
C PRO A 122 -11.37 9.92 -11.74
N VAL A 123 -12.45 10.24 -11.02
CA VAL A 123 -13.21 9.23 -10.26
C VAL A 123 -14.20 8.53 -11.18
N ALA A 124 -14.11 7.20 -11.28
CA ALA A 124 -15.02 6.39 -12.08
C ALA A 124 -16.30 6.06 -11.30
N LEU A 125 -17.42 6.57 -11.81
CA LEU A 125 -18.76 6.19 -11.37
C LEU A 125 -19.21 4.96 -12.17
N THR A 126 -19.04 3.79 -11.56
CA THR A 126 -19.45 2.49 -12.12
C THR A 126 -20.79 2.00 -11.55
N SER A 127 -21.39 1.02 -12.22
CA SER A 127 -22.64 0.36 -11.78
C SER A 127 -22.56 -0.10 -10.32
N VAL A 128 -23.64 0.15 -9.57
CA VAL A 128 -23.77 -0.31 -8.18
C VAL A 128 -23.92 -1.83 -8.13
N ILE A 129 -24.53 -2.42 -9.16
CA ILE A 129 -24.65 -3.86 -9.33
C ILE A 129 -23.25 -4.45 -9.56
N MET A 130 -22.46 -3.89 -10.49
CA MET A 130 -21.08 -4.33 -10.70
C MET A 130 -20.25 -4.24 -9.42
N LYS A 131 -20.33 -3.13 -8.69
CA LYS A 131 -19.64 -3.00 -7.40
C LYS A 131 -20.10 -4.03 -6.36
N SER A 132 -21.34 -4.49 -6.44
CA SER A 132 -21.86 -5.55 -5.59
C SER A 132 -21.27 -6.90 -6.01
N PHE A 133 -21.19 -7.16 -7.30
CA PHE A 133 -20.56 -8.35 -7.86
C PHE A 133 -19.06 -8.42 -7.54
N GLU A 134 -18.33 -7.32 -7.71
CA GLU A 134 -16.92 -7.20 -7.31
C GLU A 134 -16.70 -7.55 -5.82
N ARG A 135 -17.62 -7.17 -4.92
CA ARG A 135 -17.54 -7.52 -3.49
C ARG A 135 -17.75 -9.00 -3.21
N LEU A 136 -18.44 -9.71 -4.09
CA LEU A 136 -18.66 -11.15 -4.01
C LEU A 136 -17.42 -11.90 -4.55
N VAL A 137 -16.80 -11.40 -5.62
CA VAL A 137 -15.57 -11.98 -6.18
C VAL A 137 -14.34 -11.73 -5.30
N LEU A 138 -14.27 -10.58 -4.62
CA LEU A 138 -13.10 -10.14 -3.86
C LEU A 138 -12.63 -11.15 -2.77
N PRO A 139 -13.50 -11.70 -1.90
CA PRO A 139 -13.11 -12.71 -0.92
C PRO A 139 -12.48 -13.96 -1.55
N HIS A 140 -13.03 -14.45 -2.66
CA HIS A 140 -12.51 -15.61 -3.38
C HIS A 140 -11.14 -15.32 -3.99
N LEU A 141 -10.97 -14.16 -4.63
CA LEU A 141 -9.63 -13.78 -5.13
C LEU A 141 -8.61 -13.70 -3.99
N LYS A 142 -9.02 -13.12 -2.85
CA LYS A 142 -8.16 -13.05 -1.65
C LYS A 142 -7.80 -14.41 -1.08
N SER A 143 -8.67 -15.42 -1.11
CA SER A 143 -8.34 -16.74 -0.56
C SER A 143 -7.21 -17.42 -1.32
N PHE A 144 -7.14 -17.22 -2.64
CA PHE A 144 -6.02 -17.73 -3.46
C PHE A 144 -4.74 -16.92 -3.26
N THR A 145 -4.84 -15.58 -3.27
CA THR A 145 -3.65 -14.74 -3.39
C THR A 145 -3.02 -14.35 -2.06
N SER A 146 -3.79 -14.22 -0.99
CA SER A 146 -3.29 -13.65 0.29
C SER A 146 -2.08 -14.37 0.88
N PRO A 147 -1.96 -15.71 0.82
CA PRO A 147 -0.78 -16.44 1.29
C PRO A 147 0.48 -16.20 0.45
N LEU A 148 0.31 -15.82 -0.82
CA LEU A 148 1.39 -15.66 -1.80
C LEU A 148 1.80 -14.19 -2.01
N LEU A 149 1.14 -13.27 -1.30
CA LEU A 149 1.50 -11.86 -1.34
C LEU A 149 2.82 -11.62 -0.63
N ASP A 150 3.67 -10.82 -1.27
CA ASP A 150 4.91 -10.31 -0.71
C ASP A 150 4.68 -9.81 0.73
N PRO A 151 5.42 -10.33 1.74
CA PRO A 151 5.32 -9.88 3.12
C PRO A 151 5.50 -8.36 3.30
N LEU A 152 6.23 -7.69 2.40
CA LEU A 152 6.46 -6.25 2.42
C LEU A 152 5.43 -5.43 1.62
N GLN A 153 4.38 -6.06 1.11
CA GLN A 153 3.14 -5.39 0.68
C GLN A 153 2.19 -5.25 1.87
N PHE A 154 1.92 -4.02 2.29
CA PHE A 154 1.08 -3.71 3.45
C PHE A 154 -0.34 -3.28 3.08
N ALA A 155 -0.56 -2.71 1.90
CA ALA A 155 -1.90 -2.23 1.53
C ALA A 155 -2.85 -3.39 1.20
N TYR A 156 -4.14 -3.15 1.42
CA TYR A 156 -5.26 -4.05 1.08
C TYR A 156 -5.21 -5.45 1.70
N ARG A 157 -4.31 -5.67 2.67
CA ARG A 157 -4.21 -6.89 3.48
C ARG A 157 -4.89 -6.71 4.83
N ALA A 158 -5.49 -7.79 5.32
CA ALA A 158 -5.98 -7.83 6.68
C ALA A 158 -4.81 -7.69 7.67
N ASN A 159 -5.03 -7.05 8.81
CA ASN A 159 -4.04 -6.89 9.87
C ASN A 159 -2.71 -6.24 9.42
N ARG A 160 -2.76 -5.37 8.41
CA ARG A 160 -1.65 -4.51 8.01
C ARG A 160 -2.12 -3.06 8.04
N SER A 161 -1.30 -2.18 8.60
CA SER A 161 -1.57 -0.76 8.68
C SER A 161 -0.39 0.07 8.17
N VAL A 162 -0.67 1.33 7.87
CA VAL A 162 0.35 2.33 7.50
C VAL A 162 1.49 2.36 8.51
N ASP A 163 1.17 2.39 9.81
CA ASP A 163 2.20 2.44 10.84
C ASP A 163 3.03 1.14 10.88
N ASP A 164 2.48 -0.02 10.49
CA ASP A 164 3.27 -1.26 10.46
C ASP A 164 4.35 -1.18 9.38
N ALA A 165 4.01 -0.61 8.22
CA ALA A 165 4.98 -0.33 7.15
C ALA A 165 6.06 0.66 7.61
N ILE A 166 5.66 1.77 8.25
CA ILE A 166 6.61 2.77 8.76
C ILE A 166 7.50 2.19 9.88
N ASN A 167 6.91 1.49 10.85
CA ASN A 167 7.65 0.90 11.96
C ASN A 167 8.67 -0.13 11.46
N LEU A 168 8.30 -0.95 10.47
CA LEU A 168 9.22 -1.94 9.89
C LEU A 168 10.32 -1.27 9.06
N ALA A 169 9.99 -0.27 8.26
CA ALA A 169 10.98 0.54 7.53
C ALA A 169 12.03 1.12 8.48
N LEU A 170 11.58 1.80 9.54
CA LEU A 170 12.44 2.39 10.56
C LEU A 170 13.23 1.33 11.32
N HIS A 171 12.65 0.14 11.55
CA HIS A 171 13.38 -0.94 12.19
C HIS A 171 14.56 -1.41 11.35
N PHE A 172 14.37 -1.64 10.05
CA PHE A 172 15.47 -2.01 9.15
C PHE A 172 16.58 -0.94 9.14
N ILE A 173 16.20 0.33 9.05
CA ILE A 173 17.13 1.46 9.05
C ILE A 173 17.89 1.51 10.40
N LEU A 174 17.17 1.57 11.52
CA LEU A 174 17.78 1.76 12.84
C LEU A 174 18.60 0.56 13.31
N GLN A 175 18.19 -0.66 12.95
CA GLN A 175 18.98 -1.87 13.22
C GLN A 175 20.30 -1.84 12.45
N HIS A 176 20.30 -1.37 11.20
CA HIS A 176 21.50 -1.25 10.39
C HIS A 176 22.46 -0.18 10.90
N LEU A 177 21.91 0.97 11.30
CA LEU A 177 22.65 2.12 11.85
C LEU A 177 23.26 1.86 13.25
N ASP A 178 22.92 0.76 13.91
CA ASP A 178 23.56 0.34 15.17
C ASP A 178 24.99 -0.21 14.94
N SER A 179 25.40 -0.42 13.69
CA SER A 179 26.75 -0.84 13.33
C SER A 179 27.62 0.35 12.90
N PRO A 180 28.93 0.38 13.22
CA PRO A 180 29.81 1.44 12.74
C PRO A 180 29.96 1.37 11.21
N GLY A 181 30.26 2.51 10.58
CA GLY A 181 30.51 2.57 9.13
C GLY A 181 29.27 2.50 8.24
N THR A 182 28.06 2.38 8.82
CA THR A 182 26.82 2.22 8.07
C THR A 182 26.01 3.52 7.93
N TYR A 183 25.19 3.57 6.87
CA TYR A 183 24.18 4.59 6.62
C TYR A 183 23.02 4.00 5.80
N ALA A 184 21.92 4.73 5.65
CA ALA A 184 20.79 4.29 4.84
C ALA A 184 20.42 5.32 3.75
N ARG A 185 20.11 4.84 2.55
CA ARG A 185 19.51 5.64 1.47
C ARG A 185 18.07 5.18 1.27
N ILE A 186 17.14 6.13 1.17
CA ILE A 186 15.71 5.84 1.09
C ILE A 186 15.15 6.54 -0.15
N LEU A 187 14.77 5.76 -1.15
CA LEU A 187 14.11 6.24 -2.36
C LEU A 187 12.60 6.15 -2.19
N PHE A 188 11.92 7.30 -2.21
CA PHE A 188 10.46 7.37 -2.24
C PHE A 188 10.01 7.50 -3.67
N VAL A 189 9.43 6.43 -4.20
CA VAL A 189 9.03 6.32 -5.60
C VAL A 189 7.60 6.82 -5.78
N ASP A 190 7.40 7.71 -6.76
CA ASP A 190 6.08 8.17 -7.20
C ASP A 190 5.82 7.68 -8.63
N PHE A 191 4.61 7.23 -8.91
CA PHE A 191 4.19 6.79 -10.23
C PHE A 191 3.25 7.81 -10.88
N SER A 192 3.40 8.05 -12.18
CA SER A 192 2.60 9.07 -12.88
C SER A 192 1.10 8.72 -12.99
N SER A 193 0.74 7.43 -13.04
CA SER A 193 -0.68 7.01 -13.09
C SER A 193 -0.93 5.50 -12.87
N VAL A 194 -0.74 4.99 -11.65
CA VAL A 194 -0.79 3.52 -11.37
C VAL A 194 -2.05 2.76 -11.81
N PHE A 195 -3.22 3.39 -11.75
CA PHE A 195 -4.47 2.68 -12.08
C PHE A 195 -4.71 2.67 -13.59
N ASN A 196 -4.09 3.56 -14.36
CA ASN A 196 -4.27 3.60 -15.81
C ASN A 196 -3.28 2.70 -16.57
N THR A 197 -2.32 2.09 -15.86
CA THR A 197 -1.19 1.36 -16.46
C THR A 197 -1.35 -0.15 -16.51
N ILE A 198 -2.29 -0.72 -15.76
CA ILE A 198 -2.48 -2.18 -15.68
C ILE A 198 -2.80 -2.74 -17.08
N LEU A 199 -1.96 -3.64 -17.58
CA LEU A 199 -2.24 -4.38 -18.82
C LEU A 199 -2.95 -5.69 -18.46
N PRO A 200 -4.19 -5.94 -18.96
CA PRO A 200 -4.94 -7.15 -18.61
C PRO A 200 -4.21 -8.45 -18.92
N ALA A 201 -3.52 -8.52 -20.06
CA ALA A 201 -2.72 -9.70 -20.45
C ALA A 201 -1.59 -9.99 -19.43
N LEU A 202 -0.78 -8.98 -19.09
CA LEU A 202 0.28 -9.15 -18.09
C LEU A 202 -0.26 -9.48 -16.70
N LEU A 203 -1.41 -8.90 -16.33
CA LEU A 203 -2.06 -9.24 -15.06
C LEU A 203 -2.53 -10.69 -15.06
N GLN A 204 -3.08 -11.18 -16.17
CA GLN A 204 -3.52 -12.58 -16.30
C GLN A 204 -2.36 -13.55 -16.01
N ASP A 205 -1.20 -13.32 -16.62
CA ASP A 205 -0.01 -14.15 -16.40
C ASP A 205 0.43 -14.13 -14.92
N LYS A 206 0.41 -12.95 -14.30
CA LYS A 206 0.73 -12.80 -12.87
C LYS A 206 -0.27 -13.49 -11.96
N LEU A 207 -1.56 -13.46 -12.29
CA LEU A 207 -2.59 -14.18 -11.53
C LEU A 207 -2.40 -15.70 -11.67
N SER A 208 -2.06 -16.18 -12.86
CA SER A 208 -1.72 -17.60 -13.07
C SER A 208 -0.49 -18.03 -12.26
N MET A 209 0.55 -17.19 -12.16
CA MET A 209 1.70 -17.45 -11.27
C MET A 209 1.34 -17.48 -9.77
N LEU A 210 0.23 -16.85 -9.39
CA LEU A 210 -0.30 -16.86 -8.02
C LEU A 210 -1.34 -17.97 -7.80
N ASN A 211 -1.36 -18.99 -8.66
CA ASN A 211 -2.26 -20.13 -8.59
C ASN A 211 -3.76 -19.73 -8.59
N VAL A 212 -4.09 -18.58 -9.19
CA VAL A 212 -5.48 -18.19 -9.38
C VAL A 212 -6.10 -19.07 -10.48
N PRO A 213 -7.30 -19.65 -10.28
CA PRO A 213 -7.95 -20.48 -11.28
C PRO A 213 -8.09 -19.77 -12.63
N ASN A 214 -7.89 -20.51 -13.74
CA ASN A 214 -7.90 -19.95 -15.09
C ASN A 214 -9.22 -19.22 -15.42
N SER A 215 -10.36 -19.75 -14.99
CA SER A 215 -11.67 -19.11 -15.16
C SER A 215 -11.74 -17.74 -14.47
N THR A 216 -11.26 -17.63 -13.23
CA THR A 216 -11.15 -16.36 -12.50
C THR A 216 -10.23 -15.38 -13.20
N CYS A 217 -9.09 -15.85 -13.72
CA CYS A 217 -8.17 -15.02 -14.50
C CYS A 217 -8.88 -14.46 -15.75
N ARG A 218 -9.58 -15.29 -16.53
CA ARG A 218 -10.33 -14.87 -17.72
C ARG A 218 -11.44 -13.88 -17.39
N TRP A 219 -12.20 -14.13 -16.32
CA TRP A 219 -13.24 -13.21 -15.87
C TRP A 219 -12.67 -11.85 -15.47
N ILE A 220 -11.53 -11.81 -14.77
CA ILE A 220 -10.83 -10.55 -14.44
C ILE A 220 -10.31 -9.87 -15.70
N THR A 221 -9.78 -10.63 -16.66
CA THR A 221 -9.37 -10.08 -17.96
C THR A 221 -10.55 -9.44 -18.68
N ASP A 222 -11.70 -10.13 -18.81
CA ASP A 222 -12.92 -9.59 -19.43
C ASP A 222 -13.48 -8.36 -18.68
N PHE A 223 -13.43 -8.39 -17.34
CA PHE A 223 -13.77 -7.23 -16.50
C PHE A 223 -12.90 -6.01 -16.84
N LEU A 224 -11.64 -6.23 -17.24
CA LEU A 224 -10.70 -5.18 -17.53
C LEU A 224 -10.60 -4.79 -19.02
N THR A 225 -11.22 -5.54 -19.93
CA THR A 225 -11.22 -5.26 -21.37
C THR A 225 -12.55 -4.70 -21.86
N ASP A 226 -12.49 -3.95 -22.96
CA ASP A 226 -13.63 -3.36 -23.66
C ASP A 226 -14.56 -2.54 -22.75
N ARG A 227 -13.96 -1.86 -21.78
CA ARG A 227 -14.70 -0.99 -20.87
C ARG A 227 -15.01 0.32 -21.56
N ARG A 228 -16.27 0.72 -21.50
CA ARG A 228 -16.75 1.95 -22.11
C ARG A 228 -16.83 3.04 -21.06
N GLN A 229 -16.20 4.19 -21.33
CA GLN A 229 -16.22 5.33 -20.43
C GLN A 229 -16.44 6.65 -21.15
N CYS A 230 -17.08 7.59 -20.47
CA CYS A 230 -17.19 8.99 -20.88
C CYS A 230 -16.85 9.91 -19.71
N VAL A 231 -16.46 11.16 -19.99
CA VAL A 231 -16.18 12.17 -18.97
C VAL A 231 -17.38 13.07 -18.80
N ARG A 232 -17.78 13.34 -17.56
CA ARG A 232 -18.86 14.28 -17.23
C ARG A 232 -18.34 15.44 -16.39
N LEU A 233 -18.51 16.66 -16.90
CA LEU A 233 -18.19 17.90 -16.20
C LEU A 233 -19.45 18.77 -16.12
N GLY A 234 -20.04 18.84 -14.93
CA GLY A 234 -21.34 19.50 -14.75
C GLY A 234 -22.43 18.80 -15.57
N LYS A 235 -23.02 19.55 -16.53
CA LYS A 235 -24.05 19.06 -17.46
C LYS A 235 -23.46 18.49 -18.76
N ASN A 236 -22.18 18.74 -19.04
CA ASN A 236 -21.55 18.31 -20.28
C ASN A 236 -21.03 16.88 -20.14
N VAL A 237 -21.29 16.06 -21.15
CA VAL A 237 -20.84 14.67 -21.24
C VAL A 237 -20.08 14.49 -22.54
N SER A 238 -18.89 13.91 -22.49
CA SER A 238 -18.07 13.63 -23.68
C SER A 238 -18.66 12.49 -24.50
N THR A 239 -18.11 12.29 -25.70
CA THR A 239 -18.28 11.03 -26.42
C THR A 239 -17.76 9.85 -25.57
N THR A 240 -18.35 8.67 -25.78
CA THR A 240 -17.92 7.44 -25.13
C THR A 240 -16.72 6.87 -25.86
N GLN A 241 -15.71 6.43 -25.11
CA GLN A 241 -14.53 5.74 -25.62
C GLN A 241 -14.37 4.37 -24.95
N THR A 242 -13.75 3.44 -25.64
CA THR A 242 -13.52 2.05 -25.18
C THR A 242 -12.05 1.88 -24.80
N PHE A 243 -11.80 1.24 -23.65
CA PHE A 243 -10.47 1.05 -23.09
C PHE A 243 -10.27 -0.38 -22.61
N SER A 244 -9.10 -0.92 -22.92
CA SER A 244 -8.63 -2.24 -22.49
C SER A 244 -7.31 -2.15 -21.71
N THR A 245 -7.04 -0.98 -21.12
CA THR A 245 -5.85 -0.70 -20.29
C THR A 245 -6.26 0.02 -19.00
N GLY A 246 -5.53 -0.26 -17.94
CA GLY A 246 -5.81 0.24 -16.60
C GLY A 246 -6.99 -0.46 -15.92
N SER A 247 -7.40 0.11 -14.80
CA SER A 247 -8.53 -0.30 -13.98
C SER A 247 -9.24 0.96 -13.45
N PRO A 248 -10.58 1.01 -13.41
CA PRO A 248 -11.31 2.22 -13.03
C PRO A 248 -11.01 2.69 -11.59
N GLN A 249 -10.73 3.98 -11.40
CA GLN A 249 -10.49 4.54 -10.08
C GLN A 249 -11.80 4.63 -9.28
N GLY A 250 -11.95 3.81 -8.25
CA GLY A 250 -13.17 3.76 -7.42
C GLY A 250 -13.98 2.46 -7.56
N CYS A 251 -13.48 1.50 -8.35
CA CYS A 251 -13.91 0.11 -8.32
C CYS A 251 -13.38 -0.62 -7.07
N VAL A 252 -14.05 -1.72 -6.73
CA VAL A 252 -13.80 -2.49 -5.50
C VAL A 252 -12.60 -3.42 -5.66
N LEU A 253 -12.43 -4.04 -6.83
CA LEU A 253 -11.31 -4.97 -7.10
C LEU A 253 -10.00 -4.24 -7.43
N SER A 254 -10.08 -3.06 -8.07
CA SER A 254 -8.92 -2.32 -8.60
C SER A 254 -7.74 -2.19 -7.64
N PRO A 255 -7.93 -1.89 -6.35
CA PRO A 255 -6.80 -1.74 -5.45
C PRO A 255 -6.07 -3.07 -5.18
N LEU A 256 -6.80 -4.18 -5.07
CA LEU A 256 -6.19 -5.51 -4.94
C LEU A 256 -5.50 -5.91 -6.24
N LEU A 257 -6.13 -5.68 -7.40
CA LEU A 257 -5.54 -6.00 -8.71
C LEU A 257 -4.21 -5.28 -8.92
N PHE A 258 -4.09 -4.02 -8.50
CA PHE A 258 -2.82 -3.30 -8.52
C PHE A 258 -1.76 -3.93 -7.61
N SER A 259 -2.13 -4.33 -6.37
CA SER A 259 -1.21 -5.03 -5.48
C SER A 259 -0.76 -6.39 -6.04
N LEU A 260 -1.63 -7.10 -6.76
CA LEU A 260 -1.28 -8.36 -7.42
C LEU A 260 -0.37 -8.13 -8.62
N TYR A 261 -0.65 -7.08 -9.41
CA TYR A 261 0.17 -6.68 -10.55
C TYR A 261 1.63 -6.38 -10.16
N THR A 262 1.81 -5.73 -9.01
CA THR A 262 3.11 -5.34 -8.44
C THR A 262 3.67 -6.35 -7.44
N ASN A 263 3.04 -7.52 -7.26
CA ASN A 263 3.43 -8.47 -6.21
C ASN A 263 4.86 -8.97 -6.40
N CYS A 264 5.22 -9.36 -7.62
CA CYS A 264 6.56 -9.85 -7.99
C CYS A 264 7.65 -8.75 -8.02
N CYS A 265 7.30 -7.48 -7.81
CA CYS A 265 8.28 -6.41 -7.66
C CYS A 265 8.88 -6.48 -6.25
N THR A 266 9.94 -7.28 -6.09
CA THR A 266 10.65 -7.49 -4.83
C THR A 266 12.15 -7.23 -5.02
N SER A 267 12.82 -6.87 -3.92
CA SER A 267 14.28 -6.73 -3.90
C SER A 267 14.95 -8.09 -4.18
N SER A 268 16.04 -8.09 -4.95
CA SER A 268 16.91 -9.28 -5.11
C SER A 268 18.08 -9.31 -4.12
N HIS A 269 18.27 -8.27 -3.31
CA HIS A 269 19.41 -8.16 -2.41
C HIS A 269 19.00 -7.95 -0.95
N ASP A 270 19.65 -8.63 -0.01
CA ASP A 270 19.29 -8.58 1.41
C ASP A 270 19.53 -7.20 2.05
N SER A 271 20.52 -6.45 1.57
CA SER A 271 20.77 -5.07 2.01
C SER A 271 19.81 -4.05 1.40
N VAL A 272 18.85 -4.47 0.56
CA VAL A 272 17.86 -3.57 -0.02
C VAL A 272 16.46 -4.07 0.35
N LYS A 273 15.65 -3.19 0.94
CA LYS A 273 14.26 -3.49 1.30
C LYS A 273 13.32 -2.70 0.41
N LEU A 274 12.36 -3.38 -0.20
CA LEU A 274 11.32 -2.77 -1.05
C LEU A 274 9.99 -2.88 -0.31
N ILE A 275 9.51 -1.76 0.21
CA ILE A 275 8.25 -1.67 0.96
C ILE A 275 7.18 -1.09 0.06
N LYS A 276 6.01 -1.74 0.02
CA LYS A 276 4.86 -1.31 -0.79
C LYS A 276 3.67 -1.02 0.10
N PHE A 277 3.02 0.11 -0.16
CA PHE A 277 1.71 0.43 0.36
C PHE A 277 0.85 0.96 -0.79
N ALA A 278 0.14 0.06 -1.47
CA ALA A 278 -0.59 0.38 -2.68
C ALA A 278 0.40 0.88 -3.74
N ASP A 279 0.21 2.11 -4.24
CA ASP A 279 1.09 2.80 -5.17
C ASP A 279 2.36 3.37 -4.53
N ASP A 280 2.35 3.68 -3.24
CA ASP A 280 3.54 4.16 -2.54
C ASP A 280 4.57 3.02 -2.45
N THR A 281 5.69 3.17 -3.16
CA THR A 281 6.81 2.22 -3.14
C THR A 281 8.05 2.90 -2.58
N THR A 282 8.70 2.26 -1.61
CA THR A 282 9.90 2.77 -0.96
C THR A 282 11.03 1.76 -1.04
N LEU A 283 12.15 2.17 -1.62
CA LEU A 283 13.38 1.38 -1.66
C LEU A 283 14.32 1.86 -0.56
N ILE A 284 14.81 0.96 0.29
CA ILE A 284 15.71 1.27 1.41
C ILE A 284 17.01 0.52 1.18
N GLY A 285 18.07 1.23 0.82
CA GLY A 285 19.44 0.71 0.76
C GLY A 285 20.12 0.81 2.11
N LEU A 286 20.51 -0.33 2.66
CA LEU A 286 21.28 -0.47 3.89
C LEU A 286 22.77 -0.54 3.52
N ILE A 287 23.47 0.59 3.60
CA ILE A 287 24.83 0.72 3.07
C ILE A 287 25.86 0.48 4.15
N SER A 288 26.85 -0.35 3.86
CA SER A 288 28.00 -0.62 4.72
C SER A 288 29.27 -0.17 4.01
N ASP A 289 30.16 0.49 4.74
CA ASP A 289 31.51 0.84 4.29
C ASP A 289 31.57 1.62 2.95
N GLY A 290 30.48 2.31 2.61
CA GLY A 290 30.36 3.08 1.37
C GLY A 290 29.98 2.28 0.12
N ASP A 291 29.73 0.97 0.21
CA ASP A 291 29.33 0.16 -0.95
C ASP A 291 27.84 0.34 -1.30
N GLU A 292 27.56 1.22 -2.25
CA GLU A 292 26.22 1.49 -2.76
C GLU A 292 25.79 0.58 -3.92
N SER A 293 26.64 -0.36 -4.33
CA SER A 293 26.47 -1.10 -5.59
C SER A 293 25.17 -1.91 -5.60
N ALA A 294 24.82 -2.54 -4.48
CA ALA A 294 23.57 -3.29 -4.34
C ALA A 294 22.35 -2.38 -4.47
N TYR A 295 22.35 -1.23 -3.80
CA TYR A 295 21.25 -0.26 -3.86
C TYR A 295 21.05 0.29 -5.27
N ARG A 296 22.14 0.71 -5.94
CA ARG A 296 22.07 1.26 -7.31
C ARG A 296 21.56 0.24 -8.31
N ARG A 297 22.05 -1.01 -8.25
CA ARG A 297 21.55 -2.10 -9.10
C ARG A 297 20.06 -2.36 -8.89
N GLU A 298 19.57 -2.29 -7.66
CA GLU A 298 18.13 -2.47 -7.38
C GLU A 298 17.30 -1.29 -7.91
N VAL A 299 17.82 -0.06 -7.89
CA VAL A 299 17.15 1.09 -8.52
C VAL A 299 17.06 0.90 -10.04
N GLU A 300 18.15 0.49 -10.69
CA GLU A 300 18.16 0.20 -12.14
C GLU A 300 17.19 -0.94 -12.49
N ARG A 301 17.20 -2.01 -11.67
CA ARG A 301 16.27 -3.13 -11.82
C ARG A 301 14.82 -2.68 -11.66
N LEU A 302 14.53 -1.79 -10.71
CA LEU A 302 13.21 -1.22 -10.52
C LEU A 302 12.77 -0.42 -11.75
N VAL A 303 13.63 0.43 -12.30
CA VAL A 303 13.34 1.20 -13.52
C VAL A 303 13.02 0.26 -14.68
N TYR A 304 13.88 -0.73 -14.94
CA TYR A 304 13.67 -1.73 -15.98
C TYR A 304 12.37 -2.54 -15.78
N TRP A 305 12.11 -2.96 -14.52
CA TRP A 305 10.90 -3.69 -14.18
C TRP A 305 9.66 -2.84 -14.42
N CYS A 306 9.67 -1.55 -14.04
CA CYS A 306 8.56 -0.64 -14.30
C CYS A 306 8.28 -0.50 -15.79
N SER A 307 9.31 -0.27 -16.62
CA SER A 307 9.17 -0.19 -18.08
C SER A 307 8.59 -1.48 -18.67
N SER A 308 9.07 -2.64 -18.23
CA SER A 308 8.58 -3.95 -18.70
C SER A 308 7.15 -4.26 -18.27
N ASN A 309 6.65 -3.60 -17.22
CA ASN A 309 5.31 -3.78 -16.68
C ASN A 309 4.39 -2.57 -16.98
N ASN A 310 4.72 -1.76 -18.00
CA ASN A 310 3.94 -0.59 -18.39
C ASN A 310 3.68 0.42 -17.26
N LEU A 311 4.57 0.50 -16.28
CA LEU A 311 4.51 1.45 -15.17
C LEU A 311 5.44 2.62 -15.44
N GLU A 312 4.90 3.83 -15.33
CA GLU A 312 5.66 5.06 -15.56
C GLU A 312 6.06 5.69 -14.22
N LEU A 313 7.37 5.80 -14.00
CA LEU A 313 7.95 6.47 -12.85
C LEU A 313 7.90 7.99 -13.03
N ASN A 314 7.50 8.70 -11.98
CA ASN A 314 7.56 10.15 -11.93
C ASN A 314 8.91 10.57 -11.35
N ALA A 315 9.92 10.75 -12.21
CA ALA A 315 11.27 11.10 -11.78
C ALA A 315 11.34 12.43 -10.99
N GLN A 316 10.47 13.39 -11.31
CA GLN A 316 10.43 14.71 -10.65
C GLN A 316 9.87 14.66 -9.23
N LYS A 317 8.95 13.73 -8.95
CA LYS A 317 8.36 13.54 -7.61
C LYS A 317 9.03 12.43 -6.81
N THR A 318 9.79 11.57 -7.49
CA THR A 318 10.65 10.59 -6.84
C THR A 318 11.79 11.34 -6.17
N VAL A 319 11.96 11.11 -4.87
CA VAL A 319 12.97 11.79 -4.07
C VAL A 319 13.74 10.81 -3.23
N GLU A 320 14.98 11.16 -2.89
CA GLU A 320 15.83 10.37 -2.04
C GLU A 320 16.10 11.07 -0.71
N MET A 321 16.18 10.32 0.38
CA MET A 321 16.63 10.81 1.68
C MET A 321 17.78 9.94 2.17
N ILE A 322 18.82 10.57 2.71
CA ILE A 322 20.00 9.88 3.24
C ILE A 322 20.00 10.04 4.76
N VAL A 323 19.97 8.93 5.48
CA VAL A 323 20.08 8.89 6.95
C VAL A 323 21.49 8.42 7.29
N ASP A 324 22.33 9.36 7.70
CA ASP A 324 23.75 9.12 8.01
C ASP A 324 24.13 9.81 9.32
N PHE A 325 24.59 9.02 10.29
CA PHE A 325 25.05 9.49 11.61
C PHE A 325 26.57 9.37 11.77
N ARG A 326 27.31 9.05 10.71
CA ARG A 326 28.77 8.95 10.73
C ARG A 326 29.37 10.36 10.86
N LYS A 327 30.47 10.47 11.61
CA LYS A 327 31.18 11.75 11.81
C LYS A 327 31.94 12.22 10.59
N VAL A 328 32.44 11.28 9.79
CA VAL A 328 33.17 11.53 8.55
C VAL A 328 32.37 10.90 7.43
N THR A 329 31.92 11.72 6.49
CA THR A 329 31.09 11.31 5.36
C THR A 329 31.82 11.63 4.07
N ALA A 330 31.89 10.65 3.17
CA ALA A 330 32.26 10.90 1.80
C ALA A 330 31.05 11.52 1.07
N PRO A 331 31.24 12.43 0.10
CA PRO A 331 30.16 12.90 -0.75
C PRO A 331 29.50 11.70 -1.45
N SER A 332 28.21 11.51 -1.25
CA SER A 332 27.45 10.47 -1.93
C SER A 332 27.20 10.88 -3.38
N LEU A 333 27.49 9.99 -4.33
CA LEU A 333 27.19 10.27 -5.74
C LEU A 333 25.65 10.43 -5.91
N PRO A 334 25.17 11.42 -6.69
CA PRO A 334 23.75 11.56 -6.99
C PRO A 334 23.18 10.28 -7.61
N LEU A 335 21.92 10.01 -7.31
CA LEU A 335 21.17 8.95 -7.99
C LEU A 335 20.53 9.54 -9.24
N VAL A 336 20.60 8.82 -10.36
CA VAL A 336 19.98 9.22 -11.63
C VAL A 336 18.91 8.18 -11.97
N LEU A 337 17.70 8.64 -12.26
CA LEU A 337 16.56 7.82 -12.64
C LEU A 337 16.13 8.26 -14.05
N THR A 338 16.30 7.37 -15.04
CA THR A 338 15.92 7.65 -16.45
C THR A 338 16.48 8.99 -16.94
N ASP A 339 17.80 9.17 -16.84
CA ASP A 339 18.55 10.39 -17.18
C ASP A 339 18.19 11.66 -16.39
N THR A 340 17.33 11.55 -15.37
CA THR A 340 16.95 12.66 -14.50
C THR A 340 17.60 12.50 -13.12
N PRO A 341 18.34 13.50 -12.60
CA PRO A 341 18.88 13.42 -11.25
C PRO A 341 17.74 13.42 -10.22
N VAL A 342 17.79 12.45 -9.30
CA VAL A 342 16.84 12.34 -8.19
C VAL A 342 17.15 13.42 -7.17
N THR A 343 16.12 14.14 -6.73
CA THR A 343 16.28 15.19 -5.73
C THR A 343 16.50 14.58 -4.35
N THR A 344 17.60 14.93 -3.68
CA THR A 344 17.83 14.58 -2.27
C THR A 344 17.09 15.57 -1.36
N VAL A 345 16.40 15.05 -0.34
CA VAL A 345 15.59 15.82 0.61
C VAL A 345 15.95 15.51 2.05
N ASP A 346 15.85 16.53 2.92
CA ASP A 346 16.09 16.39 4.36
C ASP A 346 14.88 15.85 5.12
N SER A 347 13.69 15.92 4.52
CA SER A 347 12.46 15.42 5.10
C SER A 347 11.44 15.03 4.03
N PHE A 348 10.66 13.99 4.31
CA PHE A 348 9.63 13.49 3.41
C PHE A 348 8.40 13.00 4.16
N ARG A 349 7.21 13.22 3.58
CA ARG A 349 5.93 12.76 4.16
C ARG A 349 5.61 11.33 3.70
N PHE A 350 6.23 10.35 4.36
CA PHE A 350 6.00 8.93 4.10
C PHE A 350 4.72 8.40 4.77
N LEU A 351 3.77 7.93 3.96
CA LEU A 351 2.47 7.39 4.40
C LEU A 351 1.75 8.27 5.44
N GLY A 352 1.84 9.59 5.27
CA GLY A 352 1.19 10.57 6.15
C GLY A 352 2.03 11.05 7.33
N THR A 353 3.12 10.38 7.69
CA THR A 353 4.09 10.80 8.73
C THR A 353 5.31 11.46 8.10
N THR A 354 5.81 12.56 8.66
CA THR A 354 7.05 13.19 8.18
C THR A 354 8.26 12.54 8.84
N ILE A 355 9.13 11.97 8.02
CA ILE A 355 10.44 11.42 8.42
C ILE A 355 11.51 12.42 8.00
N THR A 356 12.49 12.66 8.85
CA THR A 356 13.64 13.53 8.58
C THR A 356 14.92 12.71 8.51
N HIS A 357 15.94 13.23 7.82
CA HIS A 357 17.26 12.59 7.71
C HIS A 357 17.92 12.34 9.08
N ASP A 358 17.61 13.17 10.09
CA ASP A 358 18.11 13.05 11.46
C ASP A 358 17.15 12.29 12.40
N LEU A 359 16.06 11.74 11.84
CA LEU A 359 15.01 10.98 12.55
C LEU A 359 14.37 11.73 13.73
N ARG A 360 14.31 13.06 13.65
CA ARG A 360 13.60 13.92 14.61
C ARG A 360 12.13 14.07 14.25
N TRP A 361 11.29 13.97 15.27
CA TRP A 361 9.82 13.98 15.10
C TRP A 361 9.18 15.36 15.21
N GLU A 362 9.96 16.41 15.48
CA GLU A 362 9.44 17.77 15.69
C GLU A 362 8.59 18.27 14.49
N PRO A 363 8.97 18.10 13.21
CA PRO A 363 8.15 18.57 12.09
C PRO A 363 6.79 17.87 12.03
N SER A 364 6.78 16.55 12.21
CA SER A 364 5.57 15.73 12.31
C SER A 364 4.66 16.21 13.45
N ILE A 365 5.21 16.30 14.66
CA ILE A 365 4.46 16.67 15.86
C ILE A 365 3.91 18.10 15.76
N SER A 366 4.71 19.03 15.21
CA SER A 366 4.27 20.41 15.01
C SER A 366 3.09 20.50 14.02
N SER A 367 3.08 19.66 12.99
CA SER A 367 1.93 19.55 12.07
C SER A 367 0.67 19.00 12.76
N LEU A 368 0.82 17.98 13.62
CA LEU A 368 -0.29 17.43 14.42
C LEU A 368 -0.87 18.48 15.38
N ILE A 369 0.00 19.19 16.10
CA ILE A 369 -0.36 20.28 17.01
C ILE A 369 -1.18 21.35 16.28
N LYS A 370 -0.71 21.83 15.12
CA LYS A 370 -1.41 22.85 14.33
C LYS A 370 -2.82 22.39 13.94
N LYS A 371 -2.96 21.15 13.46
CA LYS A 371 -4.27 20.57 13.09
C LYS A 371 -5.19 20.43 14.30
N ALA A 372 -4.67 19.92 15.43
CA ALA A 372 -5.45 19.76 16.66
C ALA A 372 -5.91 21.11 17.22
N GLN A 373 -5.06 22.14 17.20
CA GLN A 373 -5.43 23.50 17.62
C GLN A 373 -6.55 24.11 16.77
N GLN A 374 -6.54 23.87 15.45
CA GLN A 374 -7.66 24.29 14.59
C GLN A 374 -8.98 23.61 15.00
N ARG A 375 -8.93 22.36 15.48
CA ARG A 375 -10.13 21.62 15.92
C ARG A 375 -10.57 21.97 17.34
N MET A 376 -9.65 22.45 18.19
CA MET A 376 -9.97 23.00 19.51
C MET A 376 -10.94 24.18 19.44
N TYR A 377 -10.91 24.97 18.36
CA TYR A 377 -11.90 26.03 18.15
C TYR A 377 -13.33 25.48 18.17
N PHE A 378 -13.59 24.40 17.42
CA PHE A 378 -14.91 23.78 17.39
C PHE A 378 -15.31 23.20 18.74
N LEU A 379 -14.39 22.56 19.46
CA LEU A 379 -14.66 22.06 20.81
C LEU A 379 -15.11 23.18 21.76
N ARG A 380 -14.47 24.37 21.69
CA ARG A 380 -14.90 25.54 22.47
C ARG A 380 -16.27 26.05 22.05
N GLN A 381 -16.59 26.02 20.76
CA GLN A 381 -17.93 26.37 20.29
C GLN A 381 -19.00 25.39 20.79
N LEU A 382 -18.70 24.09 20.83
CA LEU A 382 -19.60 23.10 21.43
C LEU A 382 -19.83 23.37 22.93
N LYS A 383 -18.77 23.72 23.66
CA LYS A 383 -18.89 24.13 25.07
C LYS A 383 -19.75 25.38 25.23
N LYS A 384 -19.55 26.40 24.38
CA LYS A 384 -20.36 27.64 24.38
C LYS A 384 -21.83 27.36 24.10
N ALA A 385 -22.12 26.41 23.20
CA ALA A 385 -23.47 25.92 22.91
C ALA A 385 -24.03 24.99 24.00
N LYS A 386 -23.34 24.83 25.15
CA LYS A 386 -23.77 24.05 26.31
C LYS A 386 -24.09 22.58 26.00
N LEU A 387 -23.36 21.96 25.06
CA LEU A 387 -23.54 20.54 24.80
C LEU A 387 -23.15 19.68 26.01
N PRO A 388 -23.77 18.48 26.18
CA PRO A 388 -23.41 17.54 27.22
C PRO A 388 -21.93 17.14 27.17
N VAL A 389 -21.33 16.93 28.35
CA VAL A 389 -19.92 16.49 28.50
C VAL A 389 -19.63 15.28 27.63
N GLN A 390 -20.52 14.27 27.63
CA GLN A 390 -20.34 13.04 26.86
C GLN A 390 -20.18 13.29 25.35
N MET A 391 -20.97 14.22 24.78
CA MET A 391 -20.87 14.56 23.36
C MET A 391 -19.55 15.29 23.05
N MET A 392 -19.08 16.13 23.97
CA MET A 392 -17.79 16.81 23.82
C MET A 392 -16.61 15.85 23.93
N VAL A 393 -16.70 14.83 24.82
CA VAL A 393 -15.70 13.75 24.90
C VAL A 393 -15.68 12.96 23.59
N GLN A 394 -16.85 12.56 23.06
CA GLN A 394 -16.93 11.89 21.76
C GLN A 394 -16.33 12.72 20.63
N PHE A 395 -16.63 14.03 20.59
CA PHE A 395 -16.02 14.94 19.63
C PHE A 395 -14.50 15.01 19.79
N TYR A 396 -14.01 15.15 21.01
CA TYR A 396 -12.57 15.16 21.30
C TYR A 396 -11.90 13.88 20.81
N THR A 397 -12.40 12.71 21.22
CA THR A 397 -11.82 11.42 20.85
C THR A 397 -11.84 11.21 19.33
N ALA A 398 -12.95 11.55 18.66
CA ALA A 398 -13.10 11.35 17.22
C ALA A 398 -12.29 12.34 16.37
N ILE A 399 -12.16 13.60 16.79
CA ILE A 399 -11.66 14.69 15.93
C ILE A 399 -10.31 15.24 16.37
N ILE A 400 -10.00 15.26 17.66
CA ILE A 400 -8.78 15.88 18.20
C ILE A 400 -7.78 14.79 18.60
N GLU A 401 -8.19 13.85 19.46
CA GLU A 401 -7.35 12.73 19.90
C GLU A 401 -6.91 11.88 18.71
N SER A 402 -7.80 11.60 17.76
CA SER A 402 -7.47 10.86 16.54
C SER A 402 -6.35 11.50 15.71
N ILE A 403 -6.28 12.83 15.69
CA ILE A 403 -5.19 13.59 15.05
C ILE A 403 -3.92 13.48 15.90
N LEU A 404 -4.01 13.76 17.20
CA LEU A 404 -2.87 13.76 18.12
C LEU A 404 -2.22 12.38 18.26
N THR A 405 -3.00 11.31 18.11
CA THR A 405 -2.54 9.93 18.22
C THR A 405 -2.26 9.26 16.86
N SER A 406 -2.39 10.01 15.76
CA SER A 406 -2.03 9.49 14.44
C SER A 406 -0.56 9.09 14.41
N SER A 407 -0.31 7.83 14.04
CA SER A 407 1.02 7.21 14.04
C SER A 407 1.77 7.31 15.38
N ILE A 408 1.07 7.39 16.53
CA ILE A 408 1.69 7.55 17.85
C ILE A 408 2.73 6.49 18.18
N THR A 409 2.58 5.26 17.67
CA THR A 409 3.56 4.18 17.91
C THR A 409 4.89 4.39 17.18
N VAL A 410 4.89 5.24 16.14
CA VAL A 410 6.07 5.52 15.32
C VAL A 410 6.96 6.55 16.01
N TRP A 411 6.37 7.67 16.42
CA TRP A 411 7.13 8.84 16.86
C TRP A 411 7.20 9.02 18.38
N TYR A 412 6.28 8.46 19.17
CA TYR A 412 6.15 8.82 20.59
C TYR A 412 7.43 8.55 21.39
N THR A 413 8.02 7.36 21.27
CA THR A 413 9.22 6.99 22.03
C THR A 413 10.44 7.80 21.62
N GLY A 414 10.60 8.05 20.32
CA GLY A 414 11.67 8.90 19.78
C GLY A 414 11.45 10.40 19.98
N ALA A 415 10.24 10.84 20.35
CA ALA A 415 9.95 12.26 20.55
C ALA A 415 10.62 12.83 21.80
N THR A 416 11.04 14.09 21.70
CA THR A 416 11.66 14.83 22.80
C THR A 416 10.67 15.03 23.95
N VAL A 417 11.20 15.25 25.16
CA VAL A 417 10.39 15.60 26.34
C VAL A 417 9.60 16.88 26.08
N ARG A 418 10.21 17.87 25.42
CA ARG A 418 9.56 19.11 24.99
C ARG A 418 8.34 18.83 24.11
N ASP A 419 8.48 17.97 23.10
CA ASP A 419 7.39 17.66 22.17
C ASP A 419 6.24 16.90 22.82
N LYS A 420 6.57 15.96 23.71
CA LYS A 420 5.57 15.26 24.55
C LYS A 420 4.79 16.24 25.41
N HIS A 421 5.45 17.21 26.05
CA HIS A 421 4.78 18.25 26.83
C HIS A 421 3.88 19.15 25.98
N ARG A 422 4.34 19.55 24.78
CA ARG A 422 3.54 20.35 23.85
C ARG A 422 2.24 19.64 23.46
N LEU A 423 2.31 18.34 23.17
CA LEU A 423 1.13 17.52 22.86
C LEU A 423 0.21 17.36 24.08
N GLN A 424 0.77 17.00 25.24
CA GLN A 424 0.01 16.85 26.48
C GLN A 424 -0.70 18.16 26.88
N HIS A 425 -0.10 19.32 26.59
CA HIS A 425 -0.73 20.61 26.85
C HIS A 425 -2.04 20.80 26.06
N ILE A 426 -2.12 20.32 24.82
CA ILE A 426 -3.38 20.37 24.04
C ILE A 426 -4.44 19.50 24.69
N MET A 427 -4.07 18.29 25.12
CA MET A 427 -4.98 17.37 25.80
C MET A 427 -5.51 17.99 27.10
N ARG A 428 -4.62 18.56 27.92
CA ARG A 428 -5.01 19.30 29.14
C ARG A 428 -5.89 20.51 28.86
N SER A 429 -5.68 21.18 27.72
CA SER A 429 -6.55 22.27 27.30
C SER A 429 -7.95 21.77 26.94
N ALA A 430 -8.05 20.60 26.32
CA ALA A 430 -9.34 19.95 26.04
C ALA A 430 -10.04 19.51 27.33
N GLU A 431 -9.32 18.88 28.27
CA GLU A 431 -9.84 18.51 29.60
C GLU A 431 -10.49 19.70 30.30
N LYS A 432 -9.80 20.85 30.32
CA LYS A 432 -10.31 22.10 30.91
C LYS A 432 -11.58 22.61 30.22
N VAL A 433 -11.63 22.55 28.89
CA VAL A 433 -12.82 23.01 28.13
C VAL A 433 -14.02 22.10 28.39
N ILE A 434 -13.80 20.79 28.42
CA ILE A 434 -14.85 19.81 28.59
C ILE A 434 -15.35 19.80 30.04
N GLY A 435 -14.41 19.85 31.00
CA GLY A 435 -14.67 19.71 32.43
C GLY A 435 -14.62 18.25 32.90
N CYS A 436 -13.84 17.39 32.22
CA CYS A 436 -13.63 16.00 32.62
C CYS A 436 -12.18 15.58 32.42
N SER A 437 -11.76 14.54 33.14
CA SER A 437 -10.46 13.90 32.94
C SER A 437 -10.44 13.15 31.59
N LEU A 438 -9.32 13.22 30.88
CA LEU A 438 -9.10 12.48 29.63
C LEU A 438 -7.86 11.58 29.80
N PRO A 439 -7.72 10.51 29.01
CA PRO A 439 -6.51 9.70 29.03
C PRO A 439 -5.28 10.53 28.71
N SER A 440 -4.17 10.31 29.41
CA SER A 440 -2.92 11.02 29.09
C SER A 440 -2.35 10.54 27.75
N LEU A 441 -1.45 11.33 27.16
CA LEU A 441 -0.75 10.93 25.93
C LEU A 441 0.03 9.62 26.14
N GLN A 442 0.57 9.42 27.34
CA GLN A 442 1.29 8.20 27.71
C GLN A 442 0.35 7.00 27.78
N ASP A 443 -0.83 7.14 28.38
CA ASP A 443 -1.82 6.05 28.46
C ASP A 443 -2.27 5.62 27.07
N LEU A 444 -2.53 6.61 26.20
CA LEU A 444 -2.88 6.37 24.81
C LEU A 444 -1.74 5.66 24.05
N TYR A 445 -0.49 6.13 24.20
CA TYR A 445 0.67 5.46 23.61
C TYR A 445 0.80 4.01 24.09
N VAL A 446 0.70 3.77 25.40
CA VAL A 446 0.84 2.44 26.01
C VAL A 446 -0.24 1.51 25.50
N SER A 447 -1.50 1.95 25.51
CA SER A 447 -2.65 1.18 25.01
C SER A 447 -2.50 0.83 23.52
N ARG A 448 -2.18 1.81 22.67
CA ARG A 448 -2.02 1.61 21.22
C ARG A 448 -0.83 0.70 20.90
N THR A 449 0.28 0.86 21.61
CA THR A 449 1.49 0.05 21.42
C THR A 449 1.25 -1.39 21.83
N ARG A 450 0.60 -1.65 22.97
CA ARG A 450 0.22 -3.00 23.40
C ARG A 450 -0.74 -3.66 22.42
N GLY A 451 -1.81 -2.96 22.04
CA GLY A 451 -2.77 -3.49 21.07
C GLY A 451 -2.13 -3.82 19.72
N ARG A 452 -1.18 -3.00 19.26
CA ARG A 452 -0.42 -3.31 18.04
C ARG A 452 0.53 -4.48 18.24
N ALA A 453 1.35 -4.49 19.29
CA ALA A 453 2.27 -5.57 19.60
C ALA A 453 1.56 -6.94 19.69
N GLY A 454 0.42 -6.99 20.38
CA GLY A 454 -0.41 -8.20 20.47
C GLY A 454 -0.89 -8.70 19.11
N ARG A 455 -1.36 -7.80 18.23
CA ARG A 455 -1.77 -8.18 16.87
C ARG A 455 -0.61 -8.68 16.01
N LEU A 456 0.56 -8.07 16.13
CA LEU A 456 1.77 -8.48 15.40
C LEU A 456 2.30 -9.83 15.90
N ALA A 457 2.31 -10.04 17.21
CA ALA A 457 2.69 -11.31 17.82
C ALA A 457 1.69 -12.43 17.51
N ALA A 458 0.41 -12.13 17.33
CA ALA A 458 -0.62 -13.11 17.01
C ALA A 458 -0.73 -13.47 15.52
N ASP A 459 -0.04 -12.76 14.62
CA ASP A 459 -0.13 -12.96 13.17
C ASP A 459 1.21 -13.46 12.57
N PRO A 460 1.38 -14.78 12.39
CA PRO A 460 2.60 -15.36 11.81
C PRO A 460 2.93 -14.88 10.39
N SER A 461 1.92 -14.40 9.65
CA SER A 461 2.13 -13.88 8.29
C SER A 461 2.71 -12.47 8.28
N HIS A 462 2.74 -11.77 9.42
CA HIS A 462 3.26 -10.41 9.51
C HIS A 462 4.79 -10.42 9.46
N PRO A 463 5.44 -9.59 8.62
CA PRO A 463 6.90 -9.57 8.51
C PRO A 463 7.61 -9.23 9.85
N GLY A 464 6.99 -8.40 10.67
CA GLY A 464 7.44 -8.09 12.04
C GLY A 464 7.11 -9.12 13.12
N HIS A 465 6.44 -10.25 12.82
CA HIS A 465 6.04 -11.26 13.80
C HIS A 465 7.24 -11.83 14.56
N ARG A 466 8.32 -12.15 13.84
CA ARG A 466 9.56 -12.71 14.40
C ARG A 466 10.29 -11.77 15.37
N LEU A 467 9.89 -10.51 15.47
CA LEU A 467 10.43 -9.56 16.43
C LEU A 467 9.77 -9.67 17.82
N PHE A 468 8.73 -10.50 17.96
CA PHE A 468 8.00 -10.77 19.20
C PHE A 468 8.12 -12.25 19.61
N GLU A 469 9.34 -12.80 19.60
CA GLU A 469 9.57 -14.19 20.04
C GLU A 469 9.42 -14.35 21.55
N PRO A 470 8.64 -15.33 22.05
CA PRO A 470 8.60 -15.64 23.47
C PRO A 470 9.89 -16.35 23.93
N LEU A 471 10.29 -16.12 25.17
CA LEU A 471 11.29 -16.95 25.86
C LEU A 471 10.72 -18.34 26.16
N PRO A 472 11.56 -19.36 26.45
CA PRO A 472 11.09 -20.72 26.74
C PRO A 472 10.05 -20.82 27.86
N SER A 473 10.06 -19.88 28.81
CA SER A 473 9.06 -19.81 29.89
C SER A 473 7.67 -19.35 29.44
N GLY A 474 7.53 -18.83 28.21
CA GLY A 474 6.28 -18.28 27.66
C GLY A 474 5.82 -16.95 28.27
N ARG A 475 6.45 -16.50 29.37
CA ARG A 475 6.00 -15.33 30.13
C ARG A 475 6.49 -13.98 29.61
N ARG A 476 7.63 -13.98 28.90
CA ARG A 476 8.30 -12.76 28.43
C ARG A 476 8.75 -12.96 26.99
N LEU A 477 8.81 -11.87 26.25
CA LEU A 477 9.39 -11.79 24.93
C LEU A 477 10.91 -11.61 25.00
N ARG A 478 11.62 -12.12 24.00
CA ARG A 478 13.05 -11.94 23.82
C ARG A 478 13.35 -10.46 23.57
N SER A 479 14.20 -9.88 24.41
CA SER A 479 14.63 -8.48 24.24
C SER A 479 15.42 -8.29 22.93
N ILE A 480 15.09 -7.24 22.19
CA ILE A 480 15.83 -6.83 21.00
C ILE A 480 17.10 -6.08 21.44
N ARG A 481 18.26 -6.54 20.99
CA ARG A 481 19.55 -5.90 21.27
C ARG A 481 19.66 -4.60 20.48
N THR A 482 19.92 -3.50 21.18
CA THR A 482 20.08 -2.16 20.59
C THR A 482 21.34 -1.50 21.13
N ARG A 483 22.13 -0.85 20.26
CA ARG A 483 23.35 -0.11 20.64
C ARG A 483 23.10 1.38 20.78
N THR A 484 22.22 1.94 19.96
CA THR A 484 21.87 3.36 20.01
C THR A 484 20.57 3.63 20.78
N SER A 485 20.47 4.83 21.33
CA SER A 485 19.21 5.32 21.93
C SER A 485 18.10 5.44 20.88
N CYS A 486 18.44 5.78 19.63
CA CYS A 486 17.48 5.90 18.54
C CYS A 486 16.84 4.55 18.21
N HIS A 487 17.64 3.49 18.01
CA HIS A 487 17.10 2.14 17.81
C HIS A 487 16.32 1.66 19.04
N LYS A 488 16.87 1.85 20.26
CA LYS A 488 16.18 1.52 21.51
C LYS A 488 14.79 2.15 21.62
N ASN A 489 14.65 3.40 21.15
CA ASN A 489 13.41 4.18 21.19
C ASN A 489 12.55 3.99 19.94
N SER A 490 12.85 3.05 19.06
CA SER A 490 11.95 2.66 17.97
C SER A 490 10.81 1.76 18.47
N PHE A 491 9.83 1.49 17.62
CA PHE A 491 8.62 0.76 17.97
C PHE A 491 8.90 -0.64 18.55
N PHE A 492 9.60 -1.52 17.82
CA PHE A 492 9.71 -2.93 18.25
C PHE A 492 10.43 -3.10 19.59
N PRO A 493 11.62 -2.52 19.84
CA PRO A 493 12.28 -2.64 21.14
C PRO A 493 11.44 -2.03 22.27
N SER A 494 10.74 -0.93 21.99
CA SER A 494 9.87 -0.28 22.98
C SER A 494 8.62 -1.10 23.30
N ALA A 495 8.01 -1.71 22.29
CA ALA A 495 6.87 -2.59 22.41
C ALA A 495 7.22 -3.85 23.21
N VAL A 496 8.35 -4.50 22.90
CA VAL A 496 8.85 -5.66 23.65
C VAL A 496 9.07 -5.32 25.13
N ARG A 497 9.70 -4.17 25.44
CA ARG A 497 9.87 -3.73 26.83
C ARG A 497 8.54 -3.49 27.54
N LEU A 498 7.57 -2.90 26.85
CA LEU A 498 6.25 -2.59 27.41
C LEU A 498 5.39 -3.84 27.66
N VAL A 499 5.58 -4.89 26.84
CA VAL A 499 4.96 -6.20 27.04
C VAL A 499 5.64 -6.95 28.20
N ASN A 500 6.97 -6.87 28.30
CA ASN A 500 7.75 -7.53 29.35
C ASN A 500 7.65 -6.88 30.74
N SER A 501 7.15 -5.65 30.83
CA SER A 501 6.96 -4.93 32.09
C SER A 501 5.65 -5.29 32.81
N LEU A 502 4.91 -6.27 32.28
CA LEU A 502 3.79 -6.93 32.94
C LEU A 502 4.32 -8.15 33.71
#